data_AF-A0A1L9RU45-F1
#
_entry.id   AF-A0A1L9RU45-F1
#
_cell.length_a   1.000
_cell.length_b   1.000
_cell.length_c   1.000
_cell.angle_alpha   90.00
_cell.angle_beta   90.00
_cell.angle_gamma   90.00
#
_symmetry.space_group_name_H-M   'P 1'
#
loop_
_entity.id
_entity.type
_entity.pdbx_description
1 polymer ?
#
loop_
_entity_poly.entity_id
_entity_poly.type
_entity_poly.pdbx_seq_one_letter_code
_entity_poly.pdbx_strand_id
1 'polypeptide(L)'
;MTTTAQRAGDVVKSPLPDLQRGQHETKSSALHQEVFVGNLVNWRFRNQVLQYSQATYWSGYKRLVTHKPSSSAQSTIYQERYVCGDEDGVQRRFTQTLAQVMTSVCHAANLQIAFGDYTACVPQVIPSRKPDIVCLSTTTGQLKVVGEIKTPWVEEHGLQRAQHFANKNYMKMLGQIASYMQEGQVKFGFFTNYNETIFLKQELLNGQ
;
A
#
# COMPACT_ATOMS: atom_id res chain seq x y z
N MET A 1 25.91 21.67 -2.52
CA MET A 1 24.55 21.27 -2.95
C MET A 1 23.58 21.70 -1.88
N THR A 2 22.56 22.50 -2.22
CA THR A 2 21.50 22.89 -1.28
C THR A 2 20.51 21.75 -1.13
N THR A 3 20.08 21.47 0.10
CA THR A 3 19.02 20.52 0.42
C THR A 3 17.90 21.24 1.17
N THR A 4 16.67 20.78 0.97
CA THR A 4 15.48 21.26 1.66
C THR A 4 15.04 20.21 2.66
N ALA A 5 14.91 20.59 3.92
CA ALA A 5 14.31 19.75 4.95
C ALA A 5 12.85 19.41 4.60
N GLN A 6 12.44 18.17 4.83
CA GLN A 6 11.08 17.69 4.58
C GLN A 6 10.53 17.09 5.86
N ARG A 7 9.33 17.53 6.24
CA ARG A 7 8.54 17.03 7.37
C ARG A 7 7.38 16.18 6.87
N ALA A 8 6.59 15.62 7.79
CA ALA A 8 5.46 14.75 7.48
C ALA A 8 4.52 15.33 6.42
N GLY A 9 4.12 16.59 6.56
CA GLY A 9 3.23 17.25 5.59
C GLY A 9 3.82 17.39 4.19
N ASP A 10 5.13 17.58 4.07
CA ASP A 10 5.80 17.75 2.77
C ASP A 10 5.86 16.42 2.02
N VAL A 11 6.22 15.34 2.72
CA VAL A 11 6.36 14.01 2.11
C VAL A 11 5.00 13.38 1.79
N VAL A 12 3.98 13.53 2.65
CA VAL A 12 2.64 12.96 2.42
C VAL A 12 1.93 13.60 1.23
N LYS A 13 2.21 14.88 0.96
CA LYS A 13 1.63 15.62 -0.17
C LYS A 13 2.44 15.46 -1.46
N SER A 14 3.59 14.80 -1.40
CA SER A 14 4.38 14.51 -2.59
C SER A 14 3.79 13.31 -3.34
N PRO A 15 3.74 13.35 -4.68
CA PRO A 15 3.30 12.19 -5.44
C PRO A 15 4.33 11.05 -5.33
N LEU A 16 3.85 9.81 -5.49
CA LEU A 16 4.75 8.69 -5.75
C LEU A 16 5.42 8.88 -7.13
N PRO A 17 6.67 8.44 -7.30
CA PRO A 17 7.30 8.45 -8.61
C PRO A 17 6.64 7.42 -9.54
N ASP A 18 6.56 7.74 -10.83
CA ASP A 18 6.14 6.78 -11.85
C ASP A 18 7.17 5.64 -11.96
N LEU A 19 6.70 4.40 -12.09
CA LEU A 19 7.58 3.25 -12.29
C LEU A 19 8.30 3.34 -13.64
N GLN A 20 9.61 3.08 -13.63
CA GLN A 20 10.36 2.84 -14.86
C GLN A 20 10.17 1.38 -15.27
N ARG A 21 9.81 1.15 -16.52
CA ARG A 21 9.47 -0.16 -17.07
C ARG A 21 10.59 -0.71 -17.94
N GLY A 22 10.89 -1.99 -17.79
CA GLY A 22 11.90 -2.69 -18.57
C GLY A 22 11.41 -3.01 -19.98
N GLN A 23 12.34 -3.41 -20.85
CA GLN A 23 11.99 -3.94 -22.18
C GLN A 23 11.33 -5.33 -22.10
N HIS A 24 11.60 -6.07 -21.03
CA HIS A 24 11.02 -7.38 -20.75
C HIS A 24 10.25 -7.31 -19.44
N GLU A 25 9.05 -7.87 -19.44
CA GLU A 25 8.12 -7.81 -18.33
C GLU A 25 7.39 -9.13 -18.14
N THR A 26 7.02 -9.45 -16.89
CA THR A 26 6.12 -10.56 -16.58
C THR A 26 4.81 -10.42 -17.35
N LYS A 27 4.39 -11.50 -18.02
CA LYS A 27 3.17 -11.54 -18.85
C LYS A 27 2.04 -12.37 -18.24
N SER A 28 2.35 -13.22 -17.28
CA SER A 28 1.40 -14.08 -16.59
C SER A 28 0.77 -13.35 -15.41
N SER A 29 -0.53 -13.56 -15.19
CA SER A 29 -1.19 -13.09 -13.99
C SER A 29 -0.83 -13.95 -12.77
N ALA A 30 -0.56 -13.28 -11.65
CA ALA A 30 -0.33 -13.87 -10.33
C ALA A 30 -1.55 -13.75 -9.41
N LEU A 31 -2.74 -13.47 -9.95
CA LEU A 31 -3.97 -13.48 -9.16
C LEU A 31 -4.27 -14.89 -8.68
N HIS A 32 -4.61 -15.01 -7.40
CA HIS A 32 -4.99 -16.30 -6.86
C HIS A 32 -6.37 -16.76 -7.39
N GLN A 33 -6.76 -17.99 -7.04
CA GLN A 33 -7.99 -18.60 -7.56
C GLN A 33 -9.21 -18.37 -6.66
N GLU A 34 -9.01 -17.93 -5.42
CA GLU A 34 -10.08 -17.61 -4.47
C GLU A 34 -10.90 -16.45 -5.01
N VAL A 35 -12.21 -16.52 -4.85
CA VAL A 35 -13.14 -15.50 -5.30
C VAL A 35 -13.95 -14.99 -4.12
N PHE A 36 -14.15 -13.68 -4.05
CA PHE A 36 -15.01 -13.08 -3.06
C PHE A 36 -16.48 -13.41 -3.37
N VAL A 37 -17.20 -13.88 -2.36
CA VAL A 37 -18.63 -14.25 -2.45
C VAL A 37 -19.50 -13.51 -1.44
N GLY A 38 -18.92 -12.61 -0.65
CA GLY A 38 -19.64 -11.83 0.35
C GLY A 38 -20.36 -10.60 -0.24
N ASN A 39 -21.03 -9.86 0.64
CA ASN A 39 -21.69 -8.61 0.26
C ASN A 39 -20.70 -7.45 0.22
N LEU A 40 -20.70 -6.69 -0.87
CA LEU A 40 -19.92 -5.46 -1.00
C LEU A 40 -20.80 -4.25 -0.75
N VAL A 41 -20.29 -3.32 0.08
CA VAL A 41 -20.90 -2.01 0.30
C VAL A 41 -19.87 -0.94 -0.06
N ASN A 42 -20.31 0.11 -0.75
CA ASN A 42 -19.42 1.23 -1.07
C ASN A 42 -18.95 1.92 0.21
N TRP A 43 -17.66 1.79 0.50
CA TRP A 43 -17.02 2.58 1.53
C TRP A 43 -16.69 3.96 0.96
N ARG A 44 -17.24 5.01 1.56
CA ARG A 44 -16.93 6.43 1.26
C ARG A 44 -15.52 6.85 1.69
N PHE A 45 -14.53 5.98 1.49
CA PHE A 45 -13.14 6.10 1.92
C PHE A 45 -12.52 7.41 1.49
N ARG A 46 -12.58 7.72 0.18
CA ARG A 46 -11.94 8.92 -0.38
C ARG A 46 -12.40 10.19 0.32
N ASN A 47 -13.70 10.34 0.56
CA ASN A 47 -14.25 11.52 1.23
C ASN A 47 -13.76 11.60 2.69
N GLN A 48 -13.74 10.47 3.40
CA GLN A 48 -13.24 10.41 4.78
C GLN A 48 -11.75 10.77 4.87
N VAL A 49 -10.92 10.25 3.96
CA VAL A 49 -9.47 10.55 3.92
C VAL A 49 -9.21 12.01 3.58
N LEU A 50 -9.93 12.57 2.60
CA LEU A 50 -9.79 13.98 2.23
C LEU A 50 -10.18 14.90 3.40
N GLN A 51 -11.29 14.61 4.07
CA GLN A 51 -11.71 15.35 5.27
C GLN A 51 -10.66 15.25 6.39
N TYR A 52 -10.16 14.05 6.66
CA TYR A 52 -9.13 13.82 7.67
C TYR A 52 -7.83 14.56 7.34
N SER A 53 -7.37 14.49 6.09
CA SER A 53 -6.15 15.15 5.61
C SER A 53 -6.25 16.68 5.69
N GLN A 54 -7.42 17.25 5.34
CA GLN A 54 -7.68 18.69 5.45
C GLN A 54 -7.74 19.16 6.91
N ALA A 55 -8.32 18.36 7.80
CA ALA A 55 -8.41 18.68 9.23
C ALA A 55 -7.08 18.49 9.98
N THR A 56 -6.12 17.78 9.40
CA THR A 56 -4.83 17.49 10.05
C THR A 56 -3.92 18.73 10.07
N TYR A 57 -3.48 19.14 11.27
CA TYR A 57 -2.52 20.23 11.45
C TYR A 57 -1.08 19.79 11.12
N TRP A 58 -0.79 19.62 9.82
CA TRP A 58 0.49 19.10 9.33
C TRP A 58 1.72 19.87 9.80
N SER A 59 1.64 21.19 9.94
CA SER A 59 2.74 22.03 10.44
C SER A 59 3.05 21.83 11.92
N GLY A 60 2.16 21.17 12.67
CA GLY A 60 2.40 20.73 14.05
C GLY A 60 3.44 19.61 14.14
N TYR A 61 3.56 18.77 13.11
CA TYR A 61 4.55 17.69 13.06
C TYR A 61 5.93 18.23 12.67
N LYS A 62 6.67 18.75 13.66
CA LYS A 62 7.94 19.44 13.44
C LYS A 62 9.15 18.52 13.23
N ARG A 63 9.03 17.23 13.54
CA ARG A 63 10.12 16.26 13.36
C ARG A 63 10.49 16.16 11.88
N LEU A 64 11.79 16.22 11.62
CA LEU A 64 12.35 16.03 10.29
C LEU A 64 12.14 14.57 9.85
N VAL A 65 11.72 14.37 8.61
CA VAL A 65 11.59 13.03 8.00
C VAL A 65 12.76 12.77 7.04
N THR A 66 13.10 13.74 6.18
CA THR A 66 14.19 13.58 5.21
C THR A 66 14.72 14.94 4.71
N HIS A 67 15.77 14.91 3.89
CA HIS A 67 16.28 16.04 3.13
C HIS A 67 16.16 15.77 1.64
N LYS A 68 15.54 16.68 0.89
CA LYS A 68 15.46 16.62 -0.57
C LYS A 68 16.53 17.51 -1.22
N PRO A 69 17.35 17.01 -2.14
CA PRO A 69 18.33 17.82 -2.85
C PRO A 69 17.65 18.82 -3.80
N SER A 70 18.39 19.86 -4.19
CA SER A 70 17.97 20.81 -5.22
C SER A 70 17.64 20.10 -6.54
N SER A 71 16.72 20.68 -7.32
CA SER A 71 16.28 20.14 -8.62
C SER A 71 17.41 19.97 -9.64
N SER A 72 18.52 20.68 -9.47
CA SER A 72 19.73 20.57 -10.30
C SER A 72 20.57 19.31 -10.05
N ALA A 73 20.29 18.53 -9.00
CA ALA A 73 21.08 17.36 -8.66
C ALA A 73 20.72 16.16 -9.56
N GLN A 74 21.69 15.69 -10.34
CA GLN A 74 21.48 14.70 -11.40
C GLN A 74 21.53 13.24 -10.94
N SER A 75 22.21 12.92 -9.83
CA SER A 75 22.42 11.51 -9.39
C SER A 75 21.79 11.26 -8.03
N THR A 76 20.49 11.51 -7.90
CA THR A 76 19.78 11.41 -6.63
C THR A 76 18.76 10.28 -6.62
N ILE A 77 18.51 9.72 -5.44
CA ILE A 77 17.46 8.72 -5.21
C ILE A 77 16.04 9.28 -5.37
N TYR A 78 15.90 10.60 -5.53
CA TYR A 78 14.62 11.29 -5.75
C TYR A 78 14.20 11.34 -7.22
N GLN A 79 15.09 10.90 -8.12
CA GLN A 79 14.78 10.68 -9.52
C GLN A 79 14.70 9.18 -9.74
N GLU A 80 13.53 8.70 -10.15
CA GLU A 80 13.30 7.27 -10.36
C GLU A 80 14.18 6.76 -11.50
N ARG A 81 14.95 5.72 -11.20
CA ARG A 81 15.88 5.07 -12.13
C ARG A 81 15.82 3.56 -12.03
N TYR A 82 15.14 3.02 -11.02
CA TYR A 82 15.02 1.59 -10.86
C TYR A 82 13.99 1.08 -11.88
N VAL A 83 14.44 0.19 -12.75
CA VAL A 83 13.62 -0.38 -13.82
C VAL A 83 12.99 -1.68 -13.31
N CYS A 84 11.66 -1.75 -13.33
CA CYS A 84 10.88 -2.92 -12.95
C CYS A 84 10.61 -3.80 -14.18
N GLY A 85 10.75 -5.12 -14.03
CA GLY A 85 10.33 -6.11 -15.02
C GLY A 85 9.33 -7.13 -14.46
N ASP A 86 9.14 -7.19 -13.15
CA ASP A 86 8.32 -8.20 -12.47
C ASP A 86 7.64 -7.63 -11.22
N GLU A 87 6.85 -8.50 -10.57
CA GLU A 87 6.11 -8.18 -9.35
C GLU A 87 7.06 -7.84 -8.19
N ASP A 88 8.15 -8.59 -8.02
CA ASP A 88 9.20 -8.31 -7.03
C ASP A 88 9.74 -6.88 -7.13
N GLY A 89 10.04 -6.41 -8.35
CA GLY A 89 10.48 -5.05 -8.59
C GLY A 89 9.45 -4.02 -8.14
N VAL A 90 8.17 -4.24 -8.48
CA VAL A 90 7.07 -3.34 -8.08
C VAL A 90 6.87 -3.34 -6.57
N GLN A 91 6.89 -4.51 -5.92
CA GLN A 91 6.79 -4.65 -4.47
C GLN A 91 7.91 -3.87 -3.76
N ARG A 92 9.16 -4.06 -4.18
CA ARG A 92 10.32 -3.35 -3.60
C ARG A 92 10.23 -1.85 -3.81
N ARG A 93 9.74 -1.39 -4.97
CA ARG A 93 9.53 0.04 -5.23
C ARG A 93 8.43 0.62 -4.36
N PHE A 94 7.29 -0.05 -4.25
CA PHE A 94 6.22 0.35 -3.35
C PHE A 94 6.70 0.45 -1.90
N THR A 95 7.49 -0.54 -1.45
CA THR A 95 8.10 -0.52 -0.11
C THR A 95 9.02 0.68 0.08
N GLN A 96 9.89 0.97 -0.89
CA GLN A 96 10.83 2.08 -0.79
C GLN A 96 10.15 3.45 -0.87
N THR A 97 9.20 3.64 -1.78
CA THR A 97 8.64 4.97 -2.11
C THR A 97 7.45 5.35 -1.24
N LEU A 98 6.66 4.36 -0.81
CA LEU A 98 5.48 4.59 0.04
C LEU A 98 5.71 4.05 1.46
N ALA A 99 6.02 2.77 1.60
CA ALA A 99 5.99 2.13 2.92
C ALA A 99 7.02 2.71 3.88
N GLN A 100 8.28 2.84 3.44
CA GLN A 100 9.37 3.43 4.23
C GLN A 100 9.09 4.90 4.60
N VAL A 101 8.55 5.67 3.66
CA VAL A 101 8.18 7.07 3.88
C VAL A 101 7.06 7.16 4.92
N MET A 102 6.00 6.38 4.75
CA MET A 102 4.85 6.40 5.66
C MET A 102 5.18 5.85 7.04
N THR A 103 6.05 4.85 7.17
CA THR A 103 6.59 4.40 8.46
C THR A 103 7.32 5.55 9.17
N SER A 104 8.13 6.32 8.44
CA SER A 104 8.84 7.48 8.98
C SER A 104 7.87 8.60 9.39
N VAL A 105 6.81 8.84 8.61
CA VAL A 105 5.73 9.78 8.93
C VAL A 105 4.99 9.35 10.20
N CYS A 106 4.63 8.07 10.33
CA CYS A 106 3.94 7.55 11.50
C CYS A 106 4.79 7.74 12.76
N HIS A 107 6.08 7.41 12.69
CA HIS A 107 7.02 7.66 13.78
C HIS A 107 7.15 9.16 14.12
N ALA A 108 7.25 10.03 13.11
CA ALA A 108 7.30 11.48 13.30
C ALA A 108 6.02 12.04 13.96
N ALA A 109 4.87 11.41 13.70
CA ALA A 109 3.56 11.73 14.27
C ALA A 109 3.26 10.99 15.59
N ASN A 110 4.21 10.22 16.14
CA ASN A 110 4.03 9.37 17.33
C ASN A 110 2.91 8.31 17.19
N LEU A 111 2.65 7.86 15.97
CA LEU A 111 1.75 6.73 15.70
C LEU A 111 2.55 5.43 15.83
N GLN A 112 2.03 4.50 16.63
CA GLN A 112 2.66 3.21 16.90
C GLN A 112 2.33 2.17 15.81
N ILE A 113 2.57 2.53 14.56
CA ILE A 113 2.31 1.70 13.38
C ILE A 113 3.45 1.86 12.37
N ALA A 114 3.83 0.76 11.74
CA ALA A 114 4.82 0.72 10.67
C ALA A 114 4.36 -0.24 9.58
N PHE A 115 4.71 0.06 8.34
CA PHE A 115 4.71 -0.95 7.29
C PHE A 115 5.85 -1.94 7.52
N GLY A 116 5.66 -3.19 7.10
CA GLY A 116 6.70 -4.22 7.16
C GLY A 116 6.27 -5.50 6.47
N ASP A 117 7.10 -6.53 6.64
CA ASP A 117 6.84 -7.87 6.13
C ASP A 117 5.91 -8.63 7.08
N TYR A 118 5.04 -9.49 6.54
CA TYR A 118 4.15 -10.30 7.37
C TYR A 118 4.93 -11.19 8.36
N THR A 119 6.11 -11.69 7.98
CA THR A 119 6.95 -12.51 8.87
C THR A 119 7.47 -11.76 10.11
N ALA A 120 7.39 -10.43 10.13
CA ALA A 120 7.71 -9.63 11.32
C ALA A 120 6.54 -9.51 12.31
N CYS A 121 5.33 -9.97 11.95
CA CYS A 121 4.16 -9.89 12.81
C CYS A 121 4.17 -10.96 13.92
N VAL A 122 3.54 -10.63 15.04
CA VAL A 122 3.30 -11.54 16.16
C VAL A 122 1.86 -11.39 16.68
N PRO A 123 1.08 -12.49 16.79
CA PRO A 123 1.34 -13.82 16.24
C PRO A 123 1.18 -13.87 14.71
N GLN A 124 1.79 -14.87 14.06
CA GLN A 124 1.58 -15.17 12.65
C GLN A 124 0.33 -16.06 12.50
N VAL A 125 -0.84 -15.43 12.30
CA VAL A 125 -2.16 -16.10 12.29
C VAL A 125 -2.66 -16.52 10.90
N ILE A 126 -2.07 -15.97 9.83
CA ILE A 126 -2.28 -16.36 8.43
C ILE A 126 -1.30 -17.52 8.12
N PRO A 127 -1.77 -18.76 7.95
CA PRO A 127 -0.92 -19.95 7.99
C PRO A 127 -0.30 -20.33 6.64
N SER A 128 -1.00 -20.11 5.52
CA SER A 128 -0.62 -20.68 4.22
C SER A 128 -0.18 -19.64 3.19
N ARG A 129 -0.54 -18.38 3.39
CA ARG A 129 -0.28 -17.29 2.44
C ARG A 129 0.35 -16.11 3.17
N LYS A 130 1.18 -15.37 2.45
CA LYS A 130 1.89 -14.20 2.99
C LYS A 130 1.40 -12.99 2.22
N PRO A 131 0.74 -12.02 2.87
CA PRO A 131 0.53 -10.72 2.28
C PRO A 131 1.87 -10.13 1.84
N ASP A 132 1.91 -9.48 0.67
CA ASP A 132 3.13 -8.84 0.14
C ASP A 132 3.65 -7.76 1.08
N ILE A 133 2.74 -7.08 1.77
CA ILE A 133 3.06 -6.04 2.74
C ILE A 133 2.01 -5.99 3.83
N VAL A 134 2.40 -5.59 5.04
CA VAL A 134 1.49 -5.38 6.16
C VAL A 134 1.74 -4.05 6.84
N CYS A 135 0.78 -3.59 7.63
CA CYS A 135 1.05 -2.66 8.73
C CYS A 135 0.94 -3.41 10.06
N LEU A 136 1.89 -3.18 10.96
CA LEU A 136 1.92 -3.77 12.30
C LEU A 136 2.08 -2.70 13.37
N SER A 137 1.66 -3.03 14.58
CA SER A 137 1.94 -2.21 15.75
C SER A 137 3.43 -2.28 16.10
N THR A 138 4.10 -1.14 16.17
CA THR A 138 5.51 -1.05 16.59
C THR A 138 5.73 -1.38 18.07
N THR A 139 4.66 -1.37 18.87
CA THR A 139 4.71 -1.70 20.30
C THR A 139 4.55 -3.20 20.56
N THR A 140 3.67 -3.86 19.79
CA THR A 140 3.24 -5.24 20.08
C THR A 140 3.61 -6.25 19.01
N GLY A 141 4.02 -5.81 17.83
CA GLY A 141 4.17 -6.67 16.65
C GLY A 141 2.85 -7.10 16.02
N GLN A 142 1.71 -6.71 16.59
CA GLN A 142 0.39 -7.17 16.13
C GLN A 142 0.06 -6.64 14.74
N LEU A 143 -0.38 -7.53 13.85
CA LEU A 143 -0.91 -7.21 12.53
C LEU A 143 -2.11 -6.25 12.63
N LYS A 144 -2.14 -5.22 11.77
CA LYS A 144 -3.20 -4.19 11.72
C LYS A 144 -3.84 -4.02 10.34
N VAL A 145 -3.05 -4.16 9.28
CA VAL A 145 -3.48 -4.01 7.88
C VAL A 145 -2.73 -5.01 7.02
N VAL A 146 -3.39 -5.55 6.00
CA VAL A 146 -2.78 -6.43 4.98
C VAL A 146 -2.82 -5.78 3.60
N GLY A 147 -1.80 -6.00 2.78
CA GLY A 147 -1.69 -5.45 1.44
C GLY A 147 -1.23 -6.51 0.43
N GLU A 148 -1.78 -6.43 -0.77
CA GLU A 148 -1.36 -7.20 -1.95
C GLU A 148 -0.97 -6.23 -3.06
N ILE A 149 0.13 -6.53 -3.74
CA ILE A 149 0.76 -5.68 -4.74
C ILE A 149 0.96 -6.51 -6.01
N LYS A 150 0.38 -6.04 -7.10
CA LYS A 150 0.53 -6.63 -8.43
C LYS A 150 1.21 -5.68 -9.40
N THR A 151 1.63 -6.19 -10.54
CA THR A 151 2.19 -5.36 -11.62
C THR A 151 1.10 -4.58 -12.37
N PRO A 152 1.36 -3.32 -12.79
CA PRO A 152 0.36 -2.50 -13.51
C PRO A 152 0.17 -2.87 -14.99
N TRP A 153 1.08 -3.65 -15.58
CA TRP A 153 1.12 -3.91 -17.03
C TRP A 153 0.44 -5.21 -17.45
N VAL A 154 0.08 -6.08 -16.51
CA VAL A 154 -0.72 -7.29 -16.77
C VAL A 154 -2.19 -6.89 -16.75
N GLU A 155 -2.91 -7.15 -17.84
CA GLU A 155 -4.30 -6.69 -18.04
C GLU A 155 -5.23 -7.18 -16.93
N GLU A 156 -5.05 -8.41 -16.47
CA GLU A 156 -5.82 -9.02 -15.40
C GLU A 156 -5.67 -8.30 -14.07
N HIS A 157 -4.59 -7.53 -13.87
CA HIS A 157 -4.33 -6.78 -12.63
C HIS A 157 -5.00 -5.38 -12.62
N GLY A 158 -5.66 -4.97 -13.71
CA GLY A 158 -6.31 -3.66 -13.82
C GLY A 158 -7.60 -3.53 -13.01
N LEU A 159 -7.58 -2.72 -11.96
CA LEU A 159 -8.69 -2.58 -10.99
C LEU A 159 -9.92 -1.91 -11.59
N GLN A 160 -9.75 -0.74 -12.22
CA GLN A 160 -10.88 0.03 -12.76
C GLN A 160 -11.65 -0.77 -13.81
N ARG A 161 -10.91 -1.46 -14.70
CA ARG A 161 -11.51 -2.31 -15.72
C ARG A 161 -12.23 -3.50 -15.10
N ALA A 162 -11.57 -4.23 -14.19
CA ALA A 162 -12.16 -5.40 -13.55
C ALA A 162 -13.43 -5.04 -12.77
N GLN A 163 -13.40 -3.93 -12.03
CA GLN A 163 -14.54 -3.40 -11.27
C GLN A 163 -15.69 -2.97 -12.19
N HIS A 164 -15.41 -2.25 -13.27
CA HIS A 164 -16.43 -1.77 -14.20
C HIS A 164 -17.27 -2.92 -14.79
N PHE A 165 -16.61 -4.03 -15.12
CA PHE A 165 -17.27 -5.22 -15.66
C PHE A 165 -17.72 -6.21 -14.59
N ALA A 166 -17.46 -5.93 -13.30
CA ALA A 166 -17.67 -6.86 -12.19
C ALA A 166 -17.18 -8.29 -12.50
N ASN A 167 -16.02 -8.40 -13.16
CA ASN A 167 -15.60 -9.67 -13.76
C ASN A 167 -14.95 -10.61 -12.73
N LYS A 168 -14.63 -11.83 -13.16
CA LYS A 168 -13.99 -12.85 -12.31
C LYS A 168 -12.66 -12.37 -11.69
N ASN A 169 -11.87 -11.56 -12.40
CA ASN A 169 -10.61 -11.04 -11.87
C ASN A 169 -10.84 -10.07 -10.72
N TYR A 170 -11.88 -9.22 -10.79
CA TYR A 170 -12.25 -8.35 -9.68
C TYR A 170 -12.61 -9.16 -8.44
N MET A 171 -13.43 -10.20 -8.58
CA MET A 171 -13.76 -11.11 -7.47
C MET A 171 -12.53 -11.84 -6.93
N LYS A 172 -11.55 -12.16 -7.78
CA LYS A 172 -10.28 -12.76 -7.34
C LYS A 172 -9.42 -11.82 -6.52
N MET A 173 -9.24 -10.57 -6.97
CA MET A 173 -8.51 -9.54 -6.22
C MET A 173 -9.13 -9.32 -4.84
N LEU A 174 -10.45 -9.21 -4.79
CA LEU A 174 -11.18 -9.07 -3.54
C LEU A 174 -11.07 -10.32 -2.67
N GLY A 175 -11.17 -11.51 -3.26
CA GLY A 175 -11.12 -12.79 -2.56
C GLY A 175 -9.78 -13.00 -1.88
N GLN A 176 -8.69 -12.66 -2.57
CA GLN A 176 -7.34 -12.75 -2.06
C GLN A 176 -7.14 -11.86 -0.81
N ILE A 177 -7.46 -10.57 -0.89
CA ILE A 177 -7.34 -9.67 0.27
C ILE A 177 -8.31 -10.03 1.38
N ALA A 178 -9.58 -10.33 1.06
CA ALA A 178 -10.58 -10.68 2.06
C ALA A 178 -10.17 -11.94 2.84
N SER A 179 -9.54 -12.92 2.19
CA SER A 179 -9.00 -14.10 2.87
C SER A 179 -7.93 -13.73 3.89
N TYR A 180 -6.98 -12.84 3.53
CA TYR A 180 -5.99 -12.35 4.48
C TYR A 180 -6.61 -11.55 5.63
N MET A 181 -7.63 -10.75 5.35
CA MET A 181 -8.31 -9.96 6.37
C MET A 181 -9.05 -10.87 7.36
N GLN A 182 -9.73 -11.89 6.86
CA GLN A 182 -10.45 -12.87 7.66
C GLN A 182 -9.49 -13.73 8.51
N GLU A 183 -8.48 -14.35 7.89
CA GLU A 183 -7.48 -15.18 8.58
C GLU A 183 -6.64 -14.35 9.56
N GLY A 184 -6.27 -13.14 9.15
CA GLY A 184 -5.51 -12.19 9.95
C GLY A 184 -6.32 -11.49 11.04
N GLN A 185 -7.64 -11.69 11.08
CA GLN A 185 -8.58 -10.98 11.95
C GLN A 185 -8.38 -9.46 11.93
N VAL A 186 -8.07 -8.90 10.75
CA VAL A 186 -7.84 -7.47 10.57
C VAL A 186 -8.99 -6.79 9.87
N LYS A 187 -9.24 -5.54 10.29
CA LYS A 187 -10.36 -4.74 9.77
C LYS A 187 -10.09 -4.12 8.40
N PHE A 188 -8.83 -3.89 8.06
CA PHE A 188 -8.45 -3.12 6.88
C PHE A 188 -7.48 -3.90 5.99
N GLY A 189 -7.66 -3.75 4.69
CA GLY A 189 -6.73 -4.26 3.70
C GLY A 189 -6.75 -3.40 2.44
N PHE A 190 -5.77 -3.60 1.56
CA PHE A 190 -5.74 -2.95 0.26
C PHE A 190 -5.12 -3.84 -0.80
N PHE A 191 -5.57 -3.66 -2.04
CA PHE A 191 -4.94 -4.23 -3.22
C PHE A 191 -4.46 -3.07 -4.09
N THR A 192 -3.24 -3.15 -4.59
CA THR A 192 -2.68 -2.14 -5.50
C THR A 192 -1.97 -2.80 -6.67
N ASN A 193 -2.04 -2.17 -7.84
CA ASN A 193 -1.12 -2.47 -8.94
C ASN A 193 -0.09 -1.36 -9.15
N TYR A 194 0.15 -0.55 -8.11
CA TYR A 194 0.90 0.71 -8.10
C TYR A 194 0.15 1.90 -8.74
N ASN A 195 -0.45 1.71 -9.91
CA ASN A 195 -1.20 2.77 -10.61
C ASN A 195 -2.60 2.99 -10.02
N GLU A 196 -3.22 1.92 -9.54
CA GLU A 196 -4.56 1.87 -9.00
C GLU A 196 -4.51 1.17 -7.64
N THR A 197 -5.35 1.63 -6.71
CA THR A 197 -5.47 1.02 -5.38
C THR A 197 -6.94 0.98 -4.98
N ILE A 198 -7.38 -0.18 -4.48
CA ILE A 198 -8.65 -0.34 -3.79
C ILE A 198 -8.39 -0.59 -2.31
N PHE A 199 -9.13 0.12 -1.46
CA PHE A 199 -9.09 -0.05 -0.01
C PHE A 199 -10.35 -0.78 0.45
N LEU A 200 -10.16 -1.78 1.30
CA LEU A 200 -11.22 -2.64 1.81
C LEU A 200 -11.33 -2.49 3.33
N LYS A 201 -12.57 -2.59 3.80
CA LYS A 201 -12.93 -2.57 5.22
C LYS A 201 -13.87 -3.73 5.49
N GLN A 202 -13.48 -4.61 6.41
CA GLN A 202 -14.32 -5.70 6.87
C GLN A 202 -15.16 -5.20 8.06
N GLU A 203 -16.47 -5.35 7.95
CA GLU A 203 -17.41 -5.13 9.06
C GLU A 203 -18.01 -6.48 9.41
N LEU A 204 -17.86 -6.89 10.67
CA LEU A 204 -18.55 -8.06 11.20
C LEU A 204 -19.98 -7.65 11.52
N LEU A 205 -20.96 -8.28 10.86
CA LEU A 205 -22.37 -8.08 11.19
C LEU A 205 -22.71 -9.09 12.28
N ASN A 206 -23.13 -8.60 13.46
CA ASN A 206 -23.49 -9.43 14.62
C ASN A 206 -22.35 -10.29 15.20
N GLY A 207 -21.10 -9.88 15.06
CA GLY A 207 -19.94 -10.61 15.61
C GLY A 207 -19.58 -11.88 14.84
N GLN A 208 -20.07 -12.03 13.61
CA GLN A 208 -19.69 -13.05 12.64
C GLN A 208 -19.04 -12.42 11.41
#